data_AF-A0A8T3SEY6-F1
#
_entry.id   AF-A0A8T3SEY6-F1
#
_cell.length_a   1.000
_cell.length_b   1.000
_cell.length_c   1.000
_cell.angle_alpha   90.00
_cell.angle_beta   90.00
_cell.angle_gamma   90.00
#
_symmetry.space_group_name_H-M   'P 1'
#
loop_
_entity.id
_entity.type
_entity.pdbx_description
1 polymer ?
#
loop_
_entity_poly.entity_id
_entity_poly.type
_entity_poly.pdbx_seq_one_letter_code
_entity_poly.pdbx_strand_id
1 'polypeptide(L)'
;MRRFVASLFLGLTLVAGAASSAFAAQPVKTQIWLDGAQVRTILPPAASPGEGTDPFFMVPGTGGVAAVGPGDRGYHGGHWAVYVVSWNVAQYPLTSYDAIMAAHTAGDIGITRNAAADFLCPIRGQ
;
A
#
# COMPACT_ATOMS: atom_id res chain seq x y z
N MET A 1 17.45 10.14 68.68
CA MET A 1 18.45 10.02 67.59
C MET A 1 18.39 8.56 67.15
N ARG A 2 18.18 8.13 65.91
CA ARG A 2 18.28 8.71 64.57
C ARG A 2 17.38 7.83 63.68
N ARG A 3 16.42 8.43 62.96
CA ARG A 3 15.49 7.75 62.06
C ARG A 3 16.29 7.19 60.87
N PHE A 4 16.09 5.91 60.52
CA PHE A 4 16.77 5.27 59.40
C PHE A 4 15.77 4.77 58.36
N VAL A 5 16.21 4.92 57.10
CA VAL A 5 15.69 4.37 55.84
C VAL A 5 14.51 5.13 55.23
N ALA A 6 14.85 6.17 54.47
CA ALA A 6 13.99 6.72 53.43
C ALA A 6 14.17 5.86 52.17
N SER A 7 13.08 5.23 51.74
CA SER A 7 12.98 4.37 50.57
C SER A 7 13.25 5.13 49.27
N LEU A 8 14.22 4.65 48.50
CA LEU A 8 14.52 5.11 47.16
C LEU A 8 13.57 4.41 46.18
N PHE A 9 12.41 5.01 45.87
CA PHE A 9 11.56 4.54 44.77
C PHE A 9 12.04 5.17 43.47
N LEU A 10 12.88 4.42 42.76
CA LEU A 10 13.32 4.73 41.40
C LEU A 10 12.16 4.45 40.44
N GLY A 11 11.44 5.50 40.05
CA GLY A 11 10.36 5.42 39.06
C GLY A 11 10.93 5.19 37.66
N LEU A 12 10.84 3.96 37.17
CA LEU A 12 11.15 3.60 35.79
C LEU A 12 9.89 3.83 34.93
N THR A 13 9.74 5.04 34.39
CA THR A 13 8.70 5.33 33.38
C THR A 13 9.15 4.78 32.02
N LEU A 14 8.54 3.67 31.60
CA LEU A 14 8.61 3.18 30.23
C LEU A 14 7.99 4.23 29.29
N VAL A 15 8.81 4.82 28.42
CA VAL A 15 8.32 5.55 27.24
C VAL A 15 7.86 4.49 26.22
N ALA A 16 6.55 4.36 26.05
CA ALA A 16 5.97 3.59 24.97
C ALA A 16 6.31 4.27 23.64
N GLY A 17 7.17 3.64 22.85
CA GLY A 17 7.51 4.09 21.50
C GLY A 17 6.29 4.01 20.60
N ALA A 18 5.89 5.15 20.02
CA ALA A 18 5.00 5.16 18.88
C ALA A 18 5.77 4.55 17.69
N ALA A 19 5.44 3.32 17.32
CA ALA A 19 5.88 2.73 16.07
C ALA A 19 5.16 3.46 14.93
N SER A 20 5.75 4.56 14.45
CA SER A 20 5.37 5.15 13.18
C SER A 20 5.64 4.11 12.11
N SER A 21 4.59 3.50 11.57
CA SER A 21 4.68 2.67 10.37
C SER A 21 5.11 3.57 9.22
N ALA A 22 6.42 3.72 9.06
CA ALA A 22 6.97 4.30 7.86
C ALA A 22 6.55 3.37 6.72
N PHE A 23 5.60 3.81 5.92
CA PHE A 23 5.41 3.29 4.57
C PHE A 23 6.68 3.68 3.79
N ALA A 24 7.76 2.92 4.00
CA ALA A 24 8.86 2.89 3.07
C ALA A 24 8.22 2.59 1.71
N ALA A 25 8.36 3.50 0.76
CA ALA A 25 7.90 3.34 -0.60
C ALA A 25 8.41 1.99 -1.11
N GLN A 26 7.55 0.97 -1.08
CA GLN A 26 7.93 -0.34 -1.56
C GLN A 26 8.21 -0.15 -3.05
N PRO A 27 9.39 -0.58 -3.56
CA PRO A 27 9.64 -0.50 -4.99
C PRO A 27 8.51 -1.28 -5.67
N VAL A 28 7.77 -0.61 -6.56
CA VAL A 28 6.80 -1.30 -7.40
C VAL A 28 7.59 -2.34 -8.16
N LYS A 29 7.39 -3.61 -7.77
CA LYS A 29 8.04 -4.74 -8.42
C LYS A 29 7.65 -4.70 -9.89
N THR A 30 8.55 -5.10 -10.79
CA THR A 30 8.27 -5.22 -12.22
C THR A 30 7.19 -6.27 -12.56
N GLN A 31 6.63 -6.91 -11.52
CA GLN A 31 5.55 -7.86 -11.56
C GLN A 31 4.44 -7.40 -10.61
N ILE A 32 3.27 -7.14 -11.19
CA ILE A 32 2.08 -6.63 -10.51
C ILE A 32 0.93 -7.61 -10.75
N TRP A 33 -0.16 -7.45 -10.00
CA TRP A 33 -1.39 -8.22 -10.21
C TRP A 33 -2.36 -7.47 -11.12
N LEU A 34 -3.02 -8.21 -12.01
CA LEU A 34 -4.16 -7.78 -12.80
C LEU A 34 -5.13 -8.95 -12.86
N ASP A 35 -6.34 -8.79 -12.34
CA ASP A 35 -7.41 -9.79 -12.36
C ASP A 35 -6.98 -11.20 -11.90
N GLY A 36 -6.21 -11.25 -10.81
CA GLY A 36 -5.73 -12.50 -10.23
C GLY A 36 -4.53 -13.12 -10.95
N ALA A 37 -4.06 -12.54 -12.06
CA ALA A 37 -2.86 -12.97 -12.78
C ALA A 37 -1.68 -12.02 -12.50
N GLN A 38 -0.46 -12.56 -12.56
CA GLN A 38 0.74 -11.74 -12.50
C GLN A 38 1.13 -11.26 -13.90
N VAL A 39 1.37 -9.96 -14.03
CA VAL A 39 1.74 -9.31 -15.29
C VAL A 39 3.03 -8.52 -15.09
N ARG A 40 3.78 -8.32 -16.18
CA ARG A 40 5.04 -7.55 -16.13
C ARG A 40 4.86 -6.15 -16.67
N THR A 41 5.66 -5.20 -16.19
CA THR A 41 5.72 -3.86 -16.76
C THR A 41 6.85 -3.71 -17.79
N ILE A 42 6.72 -2.75 -18.71
CA ILE A 42 7.65 -2.53 -19.84
C ILE A 42 8.87 -1.71 -19.43
N LEU A 43 8.68 -0.72 -18.56
CA LEU A 43 9.72 0.23 -18.14
C LEU A 43 9.88 0.21 -16.62
N PRO A 44 11.04 0.62 -16.09
CA PRO A 44 11.11 1.07 -14.72
C PRO A 44 10.05 2.16 -14.47
N PRO A 45 9.40 2.19 -13.29
CA PRO A 45 8.45 3.25 -12.96
C PRO A 45 9.08 4.65 -13.12
N ALA A 46 8.44 5.51 -13.90
CA ALA A 46 8.76 6.92 -13.97
C ALA A 46 7.81 7.71 -13.08
N ALA A 47 8.32 8.52 -12.15
CA ALA A 47 7.46 9.32 -11.27
C ALA A 47 6.62 10.31 -12.10
N SER A 48 5.32 10.37 -11.83
CA SER A 48 4.39 11.31 -12.47
C SER A 48 3.36 11.84 -11.46
N PRO A 49 3.79 12.57 -10.41
CA PRO A 49 2.95 12.92 -9.28
C PRO A 49 1.70 13.72 -9.69
N GLY A 50 0.52 13.26 -9.29
CA GLY A 50 -0.76 13.91 -9.56
C GLY A 50 -1.34 13.69 -10.96
N GLU A 51 -0.62 12.97 -11.83
CA GLU A 51 -1.02 12.74 -13.22
C GLU A 51 -1.69 11.37 -13.44
N GLY A 52 -1.83 10.56 -12.39
CA GLY A 52 -2.40 9.22 -12.51
C GLY A 52 -3.89 9.21 -12.86
N THR A 53 -4.27 8.33 -13.78
CA THR A 53 -5.66 8.10 -14.25
C THR A 53 -6.09 6.63 -14.15
N ASP A 54 -5.15 5.69 -14.23
CA ASP A 54 -5.36 4.25 -14.15
C ASP A 54 -5.26 3.80 -12.69
N PRO A 55 -6.32 3.28 -12.04
CA PRO A 55 -6.24 2.95 -10.62
C PRO A 55 -5.23 1.83 -10.32
N PHE A 56 -4.34 2.09 -9.37
CA PHE A 56 -3.31 1.18 -8.92
C PHE A 56 -3.28 1.11 -7.40
N PHE A 57 -3.38 -0.09 -6.84
CA PHE A 57 -3.49 -0.30 -5.40
C PHE A 57 -2.21 -0.90 -4.85
N MET A 58 -1.63 -0.22 -3.87
CA MET A 58 -0.53 -0.72 -3.06
C MET A 58 -1.10 -1.48 -1.87
N VAL A 59 -1.11 -2.81 -1.95
CA VAL A 59 -1.68 -3.69 -0.93
C VAL A 59 -0.56 -4.30 -0.08
N PRO A 60 -0.44 -3.92 1.20
CA PRO A 60 0.53 -4.54 2.12
C PRO A 60 0.32 -6.06 2.17
N GLY A 61 1.40 -6.82 2.01
CA GLY A 61 1.39 -8.29 1.97
C GLY A 61 1.15 -8.90 0.58
N THR A 62 0.54 -8.17 -0.36
CA THR A 62 0.27 -8.68 -1.73
C THR A 62 1.13 -8.03 -2.81
N GLY A 63 1.36 -6.71 -2.70
CA GLY A 63 2.08 -5.91 -3.70
C GLY A 63 1.17 -4.96 -4.47
N GLY A 64 1.60 -4.58 -5.67
CA GLY A 64 0.85 -3.69 -6.56
C GLY A 64 -0.24 -4.43 -7.33
N VAL A 65 -1.44 -3.86 -7.37
CA VAL A 65 -2.61 -4.42 -8.07
C VAL A 65 -3.18 -3.36 -9.01
N ALA A 66 -3.13 -3.62 -10.31
CA ALA A 66 -3.76 -2.78 -11.31
C ALA A 66 -5.26 -3.10 -11.38
N ALA A 67 -6.09 -2.06 -11.50
CA ALA A 67 -7.52 -2.23 -11.73
C ALA A 67 -7.92 -2.29 -13.21
N VAL A 68 -6.99 -1.89 -14.08
CA VAL A 68 -7.17 -1.87 -15.53
C VAL A 68 -5.87 -2.30 -16.19
N GLY A 69 -6.00 -2.94 -17.34
CA GLY A 69 -4.88 -3.35 -18.17
C GLY A 69 -5.15 -3.21 -19.67
N PRO A 70 -4.16 -3.58 -20.50
CA PRO A 70 -4.29 -3.51 -21.96
C PRO A 70 -5.54 -4.24 -22.46
N GLY A 71 -6.40 -3.52 -23.19
CA GLY A 71 -7.68 -4.04 -23.70
C GLY A 71 -8.90 -3.45 -22.97
N ASP A 72 -8.72 -2.92 -21.76
CA ASP A 72 -9.81 -2.31 -21.01
C ASP A 72 -10.12 -0.90 -21.53
N ARG A 73 -11.41 -0.54 -21.53
CA ARG A 73 -11.91 0.78 -21.98
C ARG A 73 -11.34 1.95 -21.15
N GLY A 74 -10.83 1.68 -19.96
CA GLY A 74 -10.29 2.68 -19.02
C GLY A 74 -8.77 2.63 -18.84
N TYR A 75 -8.05 1.87 -19.66
CA TYR A 75 -6.59 1.77 -19.56
C TYR A 75 -5.91 2.86 -20.40
N HIS A 76 -5.12 3.70 -19.76
CA HIS A 76 -4.42 4.83 -20.39
C HIS A 76 -2.92 4.58 -20.55
N GLY A 77 -2.48 3.31 -20.54
CA GLY A 77 -1.07 2.97 -20.73
C GLY A 77 -0.28 2.86 -19.43
N GLY A 78 -0.95 2.69 -18.29
CA GLY A 78 -0.29 2.57 -16.99
C GLY A 78 0.12 3.93 -16.43
N HIS A 79 -0.74 4.95 -16.64
CA HIS A 79 -0.67 6.22 -15.91
C HIS A 79 -1.26 6.00 -14.53
N TRP A 80 -0.49 5.42 -13.61
CA TRP A 80 -1.02 4.86 -12.38
C TRP A 80 -1.41 5.95 -11.37
N ALA A 81 -2.70 6.01 -11.06
CA ALA A 81 -3.26 6.70 -9.90
C ALA A 81 -3.09 5.81 -8.67
N VAL A 82 -2.17 6.17 -7.77
CA VAL A 82 -1.82 5.30 -6.64
C VAL A 82 -2.80 5.45 -5.48
N TYR A 83 -3.33 4.33 -5.02
CA TYR A 83 -4.11 4.17 -3.81
C TYR A 83 -3.38 3.26 -2.84
N VAL A 84 -3.32 3.65 -1.57
CA VAL A 84 -2.70 2.87 -0.49
C VAL A 84 -3.79 2.18 0.30
N VAL A 85 -3.61 0.87 0.51
CA VAL A 85 -4.52 0.04 1.28
C VAL A 85 -4.01 -0.08 2.73
N SER A 86 -4.92 0.09 3.68
CA SER A 86 -4.68 -0.17 5.11
C SER A 86 -5.58 -1.30 5.58
N TRP A 87 -5.05 -2.20 6.42
CA TRP A 87 -5.80 -3.34 6.95
C TRP A 87 -6.45 -3.04 8.31
N ASN A 88 -7.72 -3.43 8.46
CA ASN A 88 -8.45 -3.43 9.72
C ASN A 88 -8.55 -4.84 10.35
N VAL A 89 -8.24 -5.86 9.54
CA VAL A 89 -8.26 -7.29 9.89
C VAL A 89 -6.92 -7.95 9.57
N ALA A 90 -6.79 -9.25 9.83
CA ALA A 90 -5.63 -10.02 9.41
C ALA A 90 -5.48 -10.01 7.87
N GLN A 91 -4.25 -9.81 7.38
CA GLN A 91 -3.98 -9.66 5.95
C GLN A 91 -4.28 -10.94 5.18
N TYR A 92 -4.87 -10.81 4.00
CA TYR A 92 -5.04 -11.88 3.03
C TYR A 92 -4.76 -11.38 1.60
N PRO A 93 -4.47 -12.26 0.64
CA PRO A 93 -4.15 -11.84 -0.73
C PRO A 93 -5.32 -11.11 -1.39
N LEU A 94 -5.05 -9.91 -1.92
CA LEU A 94 -5.97 -9.17 -2.78
C LEU A 94 -5.29 -8.92 -4.12
N THR A 95 -5.71 -9.65 -5.16
CA THR A 95 -4.99 -9.72 -6.45
C THR A 95 -5.81 -9.21 -7.64
N SER A 96 -6.99 -8.64 -7.40
CA SER A 96 -7.84 -8.02 -8.42
C SER A 96 -8.58 -6.81 -7.86
N TYR A 97 -9.05 -5.92 -8.73
CA TYR A 97 -9.85 -4.76 -8.32
C TYR A 97 -11.13 -5.18 -7.59
N ASP A 98 -11.84 -6.18 -8.11
CA ASP A 98 -13.07 -6.67 -7.50
C ASP A 98 -12.84 -7.22 -6.08
N ALA A 99 -11.73 -7.93 -5.85
CA ALA A 99 -11.38 -8.41 -4.51
C ALA A 99 -11.11 -7.25 -3.54
N ILE A 100 -10.43 -6.19 -4.01
CA ILE A 100 -10.16 -4.99 -3.20
C ILE A 100 -11.47 -4.26 -2.87
N MET A 101 -12.35 -4.05 -3.85
CA MET A 101 -13.64 -3.37 -3.60
C MET A 101 -14.55 -4.19 -2.68
N ALA A 102 -14.56 -5.52 -2.81
CA ALA A 102 -15.28 -6.40 -1.90
C ALA A 102 -14.75 -6.29 -0.46
N ALA A 103 -13.43 -6.35 -0.27
CA ALA A 103 -12.79 -6.19 1.04
C ALA A 103 -13.06 -4.80 1.65
N HIS A 104 -13.03 -3.75 0.83
CA HIS A 104 -13.34 -2.39 1.28
C HIS A 104 -14.80 -2.26 1.72
N THR A 105 -15.73 -2.82 0.94
CA THR A 105 -17.16 -2.83 1.26
C THR A 105 -17.46 -3.62 2.53
N ALA A 106 -16.72 -4.71 2.77
CA ALA A 106 -16.81 -5.49 4.01
C ALA A 106 -16.23 -4.77 5.24
N GLY A 107 -15.47 -3.69 5.05
CA GLY A 107 -14.78 -2.96 6.12
C GLY A 107 -13.43 -3.56 6.53
N ASP A 108 -12.96 -4.58 5.81
CA ASP A 108 -11.67 -5.23 6.08
C ASP A 108 -10.47 -4.31 5.80
N ILE A 109 -10.65 -3.38 4.86
CA ILE A 109 -9.61 -2.43 4.45
C ILE A 109 -10.11 -0.99 4.29
N GLY A 110 -9.19 -0.05 4.52
CA GLY A 110 -9.29 1.34 4.08
C GLY A 110 -8.53 1.56 2.78
N ILE A 111 -8.98 2.53 1.98
CA ILE A 111 -8.35 2.93 0.72
C ILE A 111 -8.12 4.43 0.75
N THR A 112 -6.88 4.88 0.58
CA THR A 112 -6.52 6.29 0.55
C THR A 112 -5.76 6.63 -0.72
N ARG A 113 -6.16 7.68 -1.43
CA ARG A 113 -5.43 8.16 -2.60
C ARG A 113 -4.09 8.79 -2.19
N ASN A 114 -3.02 8.44 -2.88
CA ASN A 114 -1.70 9.04 -2.73
C ASN A 114 -1.19 9.57 -4.08
N ALA A 115 -1.68 10.76 -4.47
CA ALA A 115 -1.33 11.40 -5.74
C ALA A 115 0.19 11.68 -5.87
N ALA A 116 0.89 11.92 -4.75
CA ALA A 116 2.34 12.16 -4.78
C ALA A 116 3.15 10.92 -5.20
N ALA A 117 2.55 9.73 -5.11
CA ALA A 117 3.17 8.47 -5.50
C ALA A 117 2.76 7.99 -6.90
N ASP A 118 1.96 8.76 -7.65
CA ASP A 118 1.60 8.42 -9.03
C ASP A 118 2.84 8.22 -9.91
N PHE A 119 2.74 7.28 -10.84
CA PHE A 119 3.84 6.92 -11.72
C PHE A 119 3.35 6.37 -13.06
N LEU A 120 4.21 6.45 -14.08
CA LEU A 120 3.99 5.91 -15.41
C LEU A 120 4.77 4.61 -15.59
N CYS A 121 4.07 3.52 -15.91
CA CYS A 121 4.70 2.22 -16.15
C CYS A 121 3.76 1.27 -16.91
N PRO A 122 3.85 1.21 -18.26
CA PRO A 122 2.93 0.39 -19.06
C PRO A 122 3.06 -1.12 -18.77
N ILE A 123 1.94 -1.85 -18.76
CA ILE A 123 1.92 -3.32 -18.73
C ILE A 123 2.39 -3.88 -20.08
N ARG A 124 3.22 -4.92 -20.04
CA ARG A 124 3.57 -5.74 -21.20
C ARG A 124 2.49 -6.80 -21.39
N GLY A 125 1.96 -6.92 -22.61
CA GLY A 125 1.10 -8.03 -23.00
C GLY A 125 1.75 -9.38 -22.70
N GLN A 126 0.91 -10.36 -22.34
CA GLN A 126 1.26 -11.76 -22.06
C GLN A 126 1.86 -12.41 -23.31
#